data_AF-A0A427YMQ0-F1
#
_entry.id   AF-A0A427YMQ0-F1
#
_cell.length_a   1.000
_cell.length_b   1.000
_cell.length_c   1.000
_cell.angle_alpha   90.00
_cell.angle_beta   90.00
_cell.angle_gamma   90.00
#
_symmetry.space_group_name_H-M   'P 1'
#
loop_
_entity.id
_entity.type
_entity.pdbx_description
1 polymer ?
#
loop_
_entity_poly.entity_id
_entity_poly.type
_entity_poly.pdbx_seq_one_letter_code
_entity_poly.pdbx_strand_id
1 'polypeptide(L)'
;MEDTFQNGIDPAYWSYEVRTDGYGNHEFEWTTTSTNNSFVQDGVLYIVPTLTADALGAAAITNGYTLNLTADGTCTSSNVSECVAVSNSSTNSIVNPVQSARLVTRGKVSIKYGKVEVTSSSWTGSTAPTRTICILSLLPNLPGAVDHFLAGRTYPLEGTAVLLPQHAPYTDPVTVLVCGGSTPYGGKALDNCVSTQPEAANPTWTIERMPTKRVMTCMVPLPDGTFMIMNGALQGQAGFGLARDANLQALPYDPSQPINSRMSLLNTTIVDRFYHSEAILLHDGRVLVSRSDPETPADPTTGFPGYPQEYRVEVYTPPYLSNGLTQPLFTIINTDWSYNGQYSITVTLHQGTLAGMRVSLVGAVSSTYGNSFGNRVLFPAFSCSGNSCTITAPPNANVCPPGWFQLFVLDGPTPSYSQWVRIGGDPAALGNWPTFPDFTRPGL
;
A
#
# COMPACT_ATOMS: atom_id res chain seq x y z
N MET A 1 24.98 12.26 0.79
CA MET A 1 24.67 13.42 -0.07
C MET A 1 23.38 13.99 0.46
N GLU A 2 23.40 15.25 0.86
CA GLU A 2 22.24 15.99 1.35
C GLU A 2 22.00 17.10 0.31
N ASP A 3 20.87 17.02 -0.38
CA ASP A 3 20.40 18.08 -1.27
C ASP A 3 19.12 18.65 -0.68
N THR A 4 19.21 19.90 -0.25
CA THR A 4 18.11 20.65 0.36
C THR A 4 17.29 21.39 -0.68
N PHE A 5 17.65 21.28 -1.96
CA PHE A 5 17.10 22.04 -3.07
C PHE A 5 17.12 23.56 -2.87
N GLN A 6 17.79 24.10 -1.84
CA GLN A 6 17.77 25.54 -1.55
C GLN A 6 18.32 26.39 -2.71
N ASN A 7 19.17 25.78 -3.54
CA ASN A 7 19.78 26.42 -4.72
C ASN A 7 19.24 25.87 -6.05
N GLY A 8 18.06 25.24 -6.05
CA GLY A 8 17.49 24.60 -7.22
C GLY A 8 17.95 23.16 -7.41
N ILE A 9 17.75 22.63 -8.62
CA ILE A 9 18.16 21.28 -9.01
C ILE A 9 19.64 21.33 -9.43
N ASP A 10 20.54 20.84 -8.56
CA ASP A 10 21.97 20.92 -8.82
C ASP A 10 22.41 19.92 -9.92
N PRO A 11 22.97 20.38 -11.06
CA PRO A 11 23.44 19.51 -12.12
C PRO A 11 24.68 18.69 -11.72
N ALA A 12 25.38 19.00 -10.62
CA ALA A 12 26.42 18.12 -10.07
C ALA A 12 25.83 16.80 -9.55
N TYR A 13 24.55 16.79 -9.25
CA TYR A 13 23.85 15.71 -8.56
C TYR A 13 22.79 15.03 -9.42
N TRP A 14 22.02 15.83 -10.16
CA TRP A 14 20.86 15.37 -10.91
C TRP A 14 21.04 15.55 -12.41
N SER A 15 20.59 14.58 -13.17
CA SER A 15 20.41 14.64 -14.62
C SER A 15 18.94 14.43 -14.96
N TYR A 16 18.48 15.06 -16.02
CA TYR A 16 17.21 14.69 -16.64
C TYR A 16 17.39 13.45 -17.51
N GLU A 17 16.43 12.54 -17.49
CA GLU A 17 16.21 11.58 -18.57
C GLU A 17 14.97 12.00 -19.35
N VAL A 18 15.10 12.19 -20.66
CA VAL A 18 14.04 12.70 -21.56
C VAL A 18 13.80 11.67 -22.66
N ARG A 19 12.66 10.97 -22.59
CA ARG A 19 12.24 9.87 -23.49
C ARG A 19 10.71 9.77 -23.57
N THR A 20 10.21 8.93 -24.47
CA THR A 20 8.78 8.71 -24.72
C THR A 20 8.32 7.24 -24.62
N ASP A 21 9.25 6.30 -24.41
CA ASP A 21 8.99 4.85 -24.53
C ASP A 21 8.60 4.15 -23.23
N GLY A 22 8.52 4.90 -22.13
CA GLY A 22 8.08 4.35 -20.87
C GLY A 22 9.08 3.41 -20.20
N TYR A 23 10.38 3.57 -20.47
CA TYR A 23 11.51 3.05 -19.68
C TYR A 23 11.47 1.55 -19.30
N GLY A 24 10.79 0.73 -20.10
CA GLY A 24 10.65 -0.72 -19.89
C GLY A 24 9.56 -1.14 -18.88
N ASN A 25 8.90 -0.19 -18.21
CA ASN A 25 7.71 -0.40 -17.37
C ASN A 25 6.41 0.06 -18.05
N HIS A 26 6.48 0.49 -19.32
CA HIS A 26 5.35 0.98 -20.11
C HIS A 26 4.64 2.18 -19.47
N GLU A 27 5.38 3.03 -18.76
CA GLU A 27 4.86 4.33 -18.31
C GLU A 27 4.52 5.21 -19.53
N PHE A 28 3.48 6.03 -19.43
CA PHE A 28 2.82 6.63 -20.60
C PHE A 28 3.19 8.10 -20.82
N GLU A 29 3.99 8.68 -19.93
CA GLU A 29 4.43 10.06 -19.99
C GLU A 29 5.60 10.27 -20.95
N TRP A 30 5.65 11.49 -21.49
CA TRP A 30 6.85 12.06 -22.10
C TRP A 30 7.60 12.84 -21.02
N THR A 31 8.81 12.44 -20.70
CA THR A 31 9.63 13.13 -19.70
C THR A 31 10.37 14.32 -20.34
N THR A 32 10.36 15.47 -19.67
CA THR A 32 10.88 16.74 -20.18
C THR A 32 11.88 17.37 -19.20
N THR A 33 12.61 18.39 -19.67
CA THR A 33 13.42 19.29 -18.83
C THR A 33 12.68 20.60 -18.49
N SER A 34 11.39 20.68 -18.80
CA SER A 34 10.60 21.90 -18.63
C SER A 34 10.46 22.27 -17.16
N THR A 35 10.60 23.55 -16.85
CA THR A 35 10.29 24.08 -15.52
C THR A 35 8.82 23.95 -15.14
N ASN A 36 7.94 23.65 -16.10
CA ASN A 36 6.54 23.32 -15.80
C ASN A 36 6.40 21.93 -15.18
N ASN A 37 7.36 21.02 -15.43
CA ASN A 37 7.30 19.65 -14.95
C ASN A 37 8.23 19.38 -13.78
N SER A 38 9.31 20.14 -13.63
CA SER A 38 10.17 20.08 -12.46
C SER A 38 10.75 21.45 -12.11
N PHE A 39 10.53 21.88 -10.87
CA PHE A 39 11.04 23.13 -10.37
C PHE A 39 11.23 23.07 -8.86
N VAL A 40 11.98 24.03 -8.33
CA VAL A 40 12.12 24.19 -6.89
C VAL A 40 11.41 25.47 -6.49
N GLN A 41 10.59 25.39 -5.46
CA GLN A 41 9.98 26.54 -4.81
C GLN A 41 10.08 26.35 -3.29
N ASP A 42 10.51 27.39 -2.57
CA ASP A 42 10.65 27.37 -1.10
C ASP A 42 11.50 26.21 -0.55
N GLY A 43 12.55 25.81 -1.28
CA GLY A 43 13.43 24.69 -0.92
C GLY A 43 12.81 23.31 -1.12
N VAL A 44 11.68 23.24 -1.84
CA VAL A 44 10.96 22.01 -2.14
C VAL A 44 11.07 21.70 -3.63
N LEU A 45 11.49 20.49 -3.98
CA LEU A 45 11.39 19.98 -5.34
C LEU A 45 9.94 19.60 -5.64
N TYR A 46 9.39 20.18 -6.70
CA TYR A 46 8.11 19.83 -7.29
C TYR A 46 8.35 19.06 -8.58
N ILE A 47 7.68 17.91 -8.72
CA ILE A 47 7.53 17.19 -9.99
C ILE A 47 6.04 17.18 -10.30
N VAL A 48 5.64 17.90 -11.36
CA VAL A 48 4.24 18.19 -11.66
C VAL A 48 3.91 17.69 -13.07
N PRO A 49 2.96 16.77 -13.23
CA PRO A 49 2.51 16.38 -14.56
C PRO A 49 1.72 17.52 -15.21
N THR A 50 1.94 17.74 -16.50
CA THR A 50 1.15 18.66 -17.33
C THR A 50 0.55 17.92 -18.51
N LEU A 51 -0.53 18.43 -19.09
CA LEU A 51 -1.13 17.80 -20.27
C LEU A 51 -0.31 18.17 -21.51
N THR A 52 0.09 17.17 -22.30
CA THR A 52 0.77 17.40 -23.58
C THR A 52 -0.12 18.20 -24.54
N ALA A 53 -1.45 18.04 -24.42
CA ALA A 53 -2.44 18.77 -25.20
C ALA A 53 -2.39 20.29 -24.96
N ASP A 54 -1.94 20.76 -23.80
CA ASP A 54 -1.80 22.20 -23.52
C ASP A 54 -0.65 22.82 -24.33
N ALA A 55 0.39 22.02 -24.64
CA ALA A 55 1.54 22.43 -25.43
C ALA A 55 1.35 22.21 -26.94
N LEU A 56 0.76 21.06 -27.33
CA LEU A 56 0.70 20.60 -28.72
C LEU A 56 -0.71 20.66 -29.34
N GLY A 57 -1.74 20.89 -28.53
CA GLY A 57 -3.14 20.79 -28.91
C GLY A 57 -3.69 19.36 -28.85
N ALA A 58 -4.97 19.21 -28.48
CA ALA A 58 -5.61 17.90 -28.31
C ALA A 58 -5.61 17.02 -29.57
N ALA A 59 -5.66 17.64 -30.76
CA ALA A 59 -5.61 16.91 -32.03
C ALA A 59 -4.26 16.23 -32.27
N ALA A 60 -3.16 16.88 -31.84
CA ALA A 60 -1.81 16.33 -32.00
C ALA A 60 -1.60 15.04 -31.19
N ILE A 61 -2.33 14.88 -30.09
CA ILE A 61 -2.24 13.68 -29.25
C ILE A 61 -2.77 12.46 -30.00
N THR A 62 -3.85 12.63 -30.77
CA THR A 62 -4.63 11.51 -31.32
C THR A 62 -4.39 11.25 -32.79
N ASN A 63 -3.90 12.24 -33.56
CA ASN A 63 -3.64 12.03 -34.98
C ASN A 63 -2.65 13.01 -35.63
N GLY A 64 -1.83 12.48 -36.53
CA GLY A 64 -1.09 13.26 -37.52
C GLY A 64 0.10 14.05 -36.97
N TYR A 65 0.56 13.73 -35.76
CA TYR A 65 1.69 14.41 -35.12
C TYR A 65 2.85 13.46 -34.87
N THR A 66 4.07 13.98 -35.03
CA THR A 66 5.31 13.27 -34.70
C THR A 66 6.07 14.09 -33.68
N LEU A 67 6.14 13.61 -32.45
CA LEU A 67 7.03 14.12 -31.41
C LEU A 67 8.41 13.51 -31.64
N ASN A 68 9.42 14.32 -31.97
CA ASN A 68 10.76 13.84 -32.31
C ASN A 68 11.84 14.52 -31.47
N LEU A 69 12.10 13.96 -30.29
CA LEU A 69 13.07 14.49 -29.34
C LEU A 69 14.52 14.40 -29.83
N THR A 70 14.78 13.53 -30.82
CA THR A 70 16.09 13.44 -31.47
C THR A 70 16.35 14.67 -32.35
N ALA A 71 15.34 15.07 -33.14
CA ALA A 71 15.41 16.27 -33.96
C ALA A 71 15.48 17.54 -33.10
N ASP A 72 14.77 17.53 -31.97
CA ASP A 72 14.78 18.63 -30.99
C ASP A 72 16.08 18.69 -30.16
N GLY A 73 16.91 17.64 -30.21
CA GLY A 73 18.17 17.55 -29.47
C GLY A 73 18.02 17.37 -27.96
N THR A 74 16.80 17.06 -27.49
CA THR A 74 16.49 16.91 -26.05
C THR A 74 16.53 15.46 -25.58
N CYS A 75 16.46 14.49 -26.48
CA CYS A 75 16.44 13.08 -26.09
C CYS A 75 17.74 12.66 -25.39
N THR A 76 17.62 11.92 -24.30
CA THR A 76 18.77 11.42 -23.54
C THR A 76 19.13 9.97 -23.87
N SER A 77 18.42 9.34 -24.81
CA SER A 77 18.76 8.01 -25.33
C SER A 77 19.52 8.10 -26.64
N SER A 78 20.39 7.12 -26.88
CA SER A 78 21.01 6.88 -28.18
C SER A 78 20.11 6.06 -29.13
N ASN A 79 19.02 5.50 -28.65
CA ASN A 79 18.07 4.73 -29.44
C ASN A 79 16.89 5.61 -29.89
N VAL A 80 16.75 5.82 -31.20
CA VAL A 80 15.74 6.70 -31.78
C VAL A 80 14.31 6.27 -31.46
N SER A 81 14.05 4.97 -31.33
CA SER A 81 12.70 4.48 -30.99
C SER A 81 12.27 4.92 -29.59
N GLU A 82 13.21 5.31 -28.73
CA GLU A 82 12.96 5.78 -27.37
C GLU A 82 12.70 7.30 -27.30
N CYS A 83 12.92 7.98 -28.42
CA CYS A 83 12.90 9.42 -28.55
C CYS A 83 11.76 9.95 -29.44
N VAL A 84 10.98 9.05 -30.04
CA VAL A 84 9.98 9.39 -31.04
C VAL A 84 8.63 8.77 -30.70
N ALA A 85 7.58 9.59 -30.70
CA ALA A 85 6.19 9.14 -30.59
C ALA A 85 5.38 9.71 -31.75
N VAL A 86 4.49 8.88 -32.33
CA VAL A 86 3.68 9.27 -33.49
C VAL A 86 2.20 8.99 -33.20
N SER A 87 1.37 10.02 -33.35
CA SER A 87 -0.08 9.87 -33.29
C SER A 87 -0.65 9.56 -34.67
N ASN A 88 -1.50 8.54 -34.74
CA ASN A 88 -2.17 8.13 -35.97
C ASN A 88 -3.47 7.40 -35.62
N SER A 89 -4.59 8.01 -36.00
CA SER A 89 -5.93 7.50 -35.71
C SER A 89 -6.24 6.17 -36.41
N SER A 90 -5.59 5.89 -37.55
CA SER A 90 -5.79 4.63 -38.28
C SER A 90 -5.09 3.45 -37.62
N THR A 91 -4.03 3.69 -36.84
CA THR A 91 -3.28 2.65 -36.13
C THR A 91 -3.53 2.67 -34.61
N ASN A 92 -4.43 3.54 -34.13
CA ASN A 92 -4.69 3.78 -32.71
C ASN A 92 -3.43 4.11 -31.90
N SER A 93 -2.42 4.73 -32.52
CA SER A 93 -1.24 5.20 -31.82
C SER A 93 -1.46 6.65 -31.39
N ILE A 94 -1.02 6.98 -30.18
CA ILE A 94 -1.11 8.33 -29.64
C ILE A 94 0.28 8.83 -29.27
N VAL A 95 0.45 10.15 -29.23
CA VAL A 95 1.58 10.75 -28.51
C VAL A 95 1.26 10.71 -27.01
N ASN A 96 2.29 10.58 -26.18
CA ASN A 96 2.18 10.57 -24.73
C ASN A 96 1.26 11.71 -24.24
N PRO A 97 0.14 11.43 -23.56
CA PRO A 97 -0.87 12.43 -23.24
C PRO A 97 -0.46 13.36 -22.08
N VAL A 98 0.56 12.94 -21.31
CA VAL A 98 1.09 13.66 -20.15
C VAL A 98 2.57 13.92 -20.35
N GLN A 99 2.99 15.14 -19.98
CA GLN A 99 4.39 15.50 -19.78
C GLN A 99 4.72 15.40 -18.28
N SER A 100 5.90 14.90 -17.95
CA SER A 100 6.42 14.86 -16.58
C SER A 100 7.92 15.12 -16.57
N ALA A 101 8.58 15.02 -15.41
CA ALA A 101 10.03 15.11 -15.30
C ALA A 101 10.60 13.84 -14.66
N ARG A 102 11.72 13.36 -15.18
CA ARG A 102 12.46 12.22 -14.63
C ARG A 102 13.88 12.64 -14.31
N LEU A 103 14.16 12.73 -13.01
CA LEU A 103 15.46 13.10 -12.46
C LEU A 103 16.20 11.85 -12.01
N VAL A 104 17.46 11.72 -12.42
CA VAL A 104 18.33 10.60 -12.05
C VAL A 104 19.66 11.09 -11.52
N THR A 105 20.23 10.35 -10.58
CA THR A 105 21.60 10.58 -10.07
C THR A 105 22.64 9.66 -10.74
N ARG A 106 22.22 8.90 -11.76
CA ARG A 106 23.06 7.91 -12.46
C ARG A 106 24.35 8.55 -12.97
N GLY A 107 25.49 7.97 -12.60
CA GLY A 107 26.82 8.45 -13.01
C GLY A 107 27.33 9.70 -12.27
N LYS A 108 26.50 10.30 -11.41
CA LYS A 108 26.86 11.48 -10.59
C LYS A 108 27.06 11.11 -9.13
N VAL A 109 26.12 10.33 -8.60
CA VAL A 109 26.12 9.90 -7.19
C VAL A 109 26.04 8.37 -7.15
N SER A 110 27.00 7.77 -6.46
CA SER A 110 27.08 6.31 -6.28
C SER A 110 26.86 5.98 -4.81
N ILE A 111 25.92 5.08 -4.53
CA ILE A 111 25.61 4.60 -3.19
C ILE A 111 26.02 3.14 -3.12
N LYS A 112 27.07 2.84 -2.36
CA LYS A 112 27.47 1.45 -2.09
C LYS A 112 26.61 0.83 -0.98
N TYR A 113 26.26 1.64 0.03
CA TYR A 113 25.34 1.35 1.13
C TYR A 113 24.65 2.67 1.56
N GLY A 114 23.34 2.85 1.36
CA GLY A 114 22.55 4.01 1.83
C GLY A 114 21.02 3.78 1.77
N LYS A 115 20.21 4.46 2.61
CA LYS A 115 18.75 4.51 2.51
C LYS A 115 18.35 5.80 1.78
N VAL A 116 17.44 5.70 0.82
CA VAL A 116 16.82 6.85 0.15
C VAL A 116 15.43 7.02 0.78
N GLU A 117 15.21 8.12 1.50
CA GLU A 117 13.90 8.50 2.01
C GLU A 117 13.30 9.59 1.13
N VAL A 118 12.19 9.26 0.48
CA VAL A 118 11.40 10.19 -0.33
C VAL A 118 10.10 10.44 0.42
N THR A 119 9.93 11.64 0.96
CA THR A 119 8.64 12.10 1.47
C THR A 119 7.91 12.77 0.31
N SER A 120 6.88 12.12 -0.20
CA SER A 120 5.94 12.71 -1.15
C SER A 120 4.60 12.91 -0.46
N SER A 121 4.01 14.11 -0.59
CA SER A 121 2.61 14.33 -0.24
C SER A 121 1.77 13.98 -1.46
N SER A 122 0.91 12.96 -1.37
CA SER A 122 -0.08 12.69 -2.41
C SER A 122 -1.21 13.73 -2.37
N TRP A 123 -1.86 13.90 -3.54
CA TRP A 123 -2.81 14.95 -3.87
C TRP A 123 -3.96 15.08 -2.86
N THR A 124 -3.82 15.98 -1.89
CA THR A 124 -4.90 16.47 -1.01
C THR A 124 -4.68 17.95 -0.71
N GLY A 125 -4.66 18.80 -1.75
CA GLY A 125 -4.92 20.25 -1.66
C GLY A 125 -4.24 21.08 -0.56
N SER A 126 -3.21 20.57 0.11
CA SER A 126 -2.57 21.19 1.27
C SER A 126 -1.08 21.29 1.00
N THR A 127 -0.62 22.53 0.95
CA THR A 127 0.78 22.92 0.86
C THR A 127 1.48 22.59 2.18
N ALA A 128 1.94 21.34 2.34
CA ALA A 128 2.89 20.99 3.38
C ALA A 128 4.32 21.00 2.81
N PRO A 129 5.27 21.74 3.39
CA PRO A 129 6.61 21.91 2.83
C PRO A 129 7.45 20.64 2.99
N THR A 130 8.08 20.19 1.91
CA THR A 130 9.09 19.13 1.93
C THR A 130 10.32 19.63 2.69
N ARG A 131 10.68 18.99 3.80
CA ARG A 131 11.93 19.27 4.52
C ARG A 131 12.94 18.15 4.27
N THR A 132 14.04 18.53 3.63
CA THR A 132 15.41 17.98 3.66
C THR A 132 15.61 16.45 3.53
N ILE A 133 16.45 16.06 2.56
CA ILE A 133 17.06 14.73 2.44
C ILE A 133 18.19 14.59 3.48
N CYS A 134 17.95 13.91 4.60
CA CYS A 134 18.99 13.58 5.58
C CYS A 134 19.05 12.06 5.82
N ILE A 135 20.23 11.44 5.65
CA ILE A 135 20.43 10.01 5.86
C ILE A 135 20.59 9.75 7.36
N LEU A 136 19.59 9.08 7.98
CA LEU A 136 19.63 8.70 9.40
C LEU A 136 20.19 7.28 9.63
N SER A 137 19.80 6.27 8.83
CA SER A 137 20.25 4.87 8.99
C SER A 137 19.99 3.97 7.77
N LEU A 138 20.82 2.93 7.58
CA LEU A 138 20.68 1.92 6.53
C LEU A 138 20.01 0.66 7.06
N LEU A 139 18.94 0.19 6.39
CA LEU A 139 18.44 -1.18 6.61
C LEU A 139 19.23 -2.18 5.74
N PRO A 140 19.54 -3.39 6.24
CA PRO A 140 20.08 -4.45 5.41
C PRO A 140 19.16 -4.77 4.23
N ASN A 141 19.69 -5.36 3.15
CA ASN A 141 18.86 -5.80 2.03
C ASN A 141 17.77 -6.76 2.52
N LEU A 142 16.55 -6.51 2.05
CA LEU A 142 15.38 -7.34 2.33
C LEU A 142 15.63 -8.76 1.79
N PRO A 143 15.60 -9.81 2.62
CA PRO A 143 15.78 -11.17 2.14
C PRO A 143 14.62 -11.59 1.24
N GLY A 144 14.94 -12.23 0.12
CA GLY A 144 13.97 -12.81 -0.81
C GLY A 144 14.11 -14.32 -0.89
N ALA A 145 14.98 -14.81 -1.78
CA ALA A 145 15.28 -16.22 -1.98
C ALA A 145 16.77 -16.50 -1.78
N VAL A 146 17.09 -17.65 -1.18
CA VAL A 146 18.48 -18.07 -0.92
C VAL A 146 19.25 -18.39 -2.20
N ASP A 147 18.55 -18.77 -3.26
CA ASP A 147 19.08 -19.15 -4.57
C ASP A 147 19.02 -18.01 -5.60
N HIS A 148 18.46 -16.85 -5.24
CA HIS A 148 18.28 -15.73 -6.18
C HIS A 148 18.35 -14.36 -5.51
N PHE A 149 19.51 -13.70 -5.61
CA PHE A 149 19.76 -12.41 -4.94
C PHE A 149 18.88 -11.24 -5.44
N LEU A 150 18.31 -11.35 -6.64
CA LEU A 150 17.36 -10.38 -7.19
C LEU A 150 15.90 -10.70 -6.86
N ALA A 151 15.61 -11.73 -6.05
CA ALA A 151 14.26 -11.95 -5.56
C ALA A 151 13.78 -10.71 -4.80
N GLY A 152 12.53 -10.33 -5.05
CA GLY A 152 12.00 -9.06 -4.58
C GLY A 152 10.58 -9.18 -4.10
N ARG A 153 10.07 -8.04 -3.63
CA ARG A 153 8.69 -7.88 -3.13
C ARG A 153 8.03 -6.63 -3.69
N THR A 154 8.73 -5.89 -4.53
CA THR A 154 8.22 -4.73 -5.25
C THR A 154 7.82 -5.16 -6.64
N TYR A 155 6.83 -4.47 -7.23
CA TYR A 155 6.39 -4.72 -8.59
C TYR A 155 7.59 -4.90 -9.56
N PRO A 156 7.58 -5.95 -10.40
CA PRO A 156 6.51 -6.94 -10.58
C PRO A 156 6.60 -8.17 -9.63
N LEU A 157 7.59 -8.24 -8.74
CA LEU A 157 7.82 -9.36 -7.83
C LEU A 157 6.94 -9.30 -6.56
N GLU A 158 5.77 -8.70 -6.66
CA GLU A 158 4.95 -8.13 -5.59
C GLU A 158 4.69 -9.03 -4.37
N GLY A 159 5.05 -8.52 -3.18
CA GLY A 159 4.60 -9.01 -1.87
C GLY A 159 3.93 -7.87 -1.10
N THR A 160 3.28 -8.19 0.02
CA THR A 160 2.54 -7.19 0.82
C THR A 160 3.32 -6.79 2.04
N ALA A 161 3.36 -5.49 2.34
CA ALA A 161 3.91 -4.96 3.58
C ALA A 161 2.79 -4.51 4.54
N VAL A 162 2.95 -4.82 5.82
CA VAL A 162 2.08 -4.35 6.91
C VAL A 162 2.88 -3.88 8.11
N LEU A 163 2.28 -3.03 8.94
CA LEU A 163 2.80 -2.70 10.26
C LEU A 163 2.19 -3.65 11.29
N LEU A 164 3.03 -4.24 12.14
CA LEU A 164 2.52 -5.02 13.27
C LEU A 164 1.78 -4.12 14.27
N PRO A 165 0.85 -4.69 15.07
CA PRO A 165 0.07 -3.90 16.01
C PRO A 165 0.96 -3.16 17.02
N GLN A 166 0.54 -1.95 17.39
CA GLN A 166 1.16 -1.21 18.48
C GLN A 166 0.21 -1.10 19.67
N HIS A 167 0.78 -1.14 20.87
CA HIS A 167 0.04 -1.08 22.13
C HIS A 167 0.42 0.17 22.90
N ALA A 168 -0.54 0.81 23.56
CA ALA A 168 -0.26 1.88 24.50
C ALA A 168 0.73 1.38 25.58
N PRO A 169 1.73 2.18 25.99
CA PRO A 169 1.92 3.61 25.72
C PRO A 169 2.63 3.95 24.40
N TYR A 170 2.73 3.01 23.45
CA TYR A 170 3.33 3.18 22.12
C TYR A 170 4.83 3.49 22.14
N THR A 171 5.54 2.88 23.08
CA THR A 171 7.00 3.03 23.24
C THR A 171 7.81 2.01 22.46
N ASP A 172 7.17 0.93 22.00
CA ASP A 172 7.84 -0.12 21.25
C ASP A 172 8.12 0.34 19.80
N PRO A 173 9.30 0.01 19.25
CA PRO A 173 9.62 0.30 17.86
C PRO A 173 8.58 -0.26 16.89
N VAL A 174 8.27 0.50 15.85
CA VAL A 174 7.43 0.01 14.76
C VAL A 174 8.08 -1.21 14.11
N THR A 175 7.31 -2.29 13.94
CA THR A 175 7.77 -3.48 13.23
C THR A 175 7.07 -3.55 11.87
N VAL A 176 7.86 -3.61 10.81
CA VAL A 176 7.39 -3.84 9.44
C VAL A 176 7.45 -5.32 9.16
N LEU A 177 6.38 -5.89 8.62
CA LEU A 177 6.27 -7.27 8.14
C LEU A 177 6.02 -7.25 6.65
N VAL A 178 6.77 -8.02 5.86
CA VAL A 178 6.58 -8.15 4.42
C VAL A 178 6.48 -9.62 4.04
N CYS A 179 5.40 -10.03 3.38
CA CYS A 179 5.12 -11.43 3.05
C CYS A 179 4.97 -11.67 1.55
N GLY A 180 5.50 -12.82 1.11
CA GLY A 180 5.45 -13.23 -0.29
C GLY A 180 6.33 -12.38 -1.22
N GLY A 181 6.08 -12.51 -2.50
CA GLY A 181 6.87 -11.93 -3.58
C GLY A 181 7.35 -13.01 -4.54
N SER A 182 8.29 -12.71 -5.42
CA SER A 182 8.84 -13.73 -6.33
C SER A 182 10.28 -13.49 -6.78
N THR A 183 10.88 -14.49 -7.41
CA THR A 183 12.14 -14.35 -8.13
C THR A 183 11.91 -13.75 -9.52
N PRO A 184 12.84 -12.95 -10.07
CA PRO A 184 12.79 -12.57 -11.47
C PRO A 184 13.07 -13.79 -12.37
N TYR A 185 12.88 -13.62 -13.69
CA TYR A 185 13.26 -14.59 -14.73
C TYR A 185 12.83 -16.04 -14.45
N GLY A 186 11.55 -16.19 -14.10
CA GLY A 186 10.96 -17.48 -13.75
C GLY A 186 9.75 -17.30 -12.85
N GLY A 187 9.74 -16.28 -11.99
CA GLY A 187 8.57 -15.97 -11.16
C GLY A 187 8.35 -17.00 -10.05
N LYS A 188 9.39 -17.58 -9.45
CA LYS A 188 9.15 -18.52 -8.34
C LYS A 188 8.63 -17.71 -7.15
N ALA A 189 7.39 -17.95 -6.75
CA ALA A 189 6.80 -17.27 -5.60
C ALA A 189 7.58 -17.59 -4.32
N LEU A 190 7.69 -16.62 -3.42
CA LEU A 190 8.38 -16.75 -2.14
C LEU A 190 7.47 -17.37 -1.09
N ASP A 191 8.06 -18.20 -0.23
CA ASP A 191 7.41 -18.91 0.87
C ASP A 191 7.82 -18.34 2.23
N ASN A 192 8.11 -17.05 2.29
CA ASN A 192 8.56 -16.43 3.51
C ASN A 192 7.99 -15.04 3.73
N CYS A 193 7.85 -14.73 5.01
CA CYS A 193 7.63 -13.40 5.54
C CYS A 193 8.91 -12.93 6.21
N VAL A 194 9.21 -11.65 6.09
CA VAL A 194 10.34 -11.02 6.76
C VAL A 194 9.88 -9.85 7.58
N SER A 195 10.44 -9.70 8.78
CA SER A 195 10.13 -8.58 9.65
C SER A 195 11.38 -7.88 10.15
N THR A 196 11.27 -6.58 10.39
CA THR A 196 12.33 -5.77 10.99
C THR A 196 11.75 -4.60 11.78
N GLN A 197 12.54 -4.06 12.69
CA GLN A 197 12.25 -2.83 13.42
C GLN A 197 13.19 -1.73 12.89
N PRO A 198 12.72 -0.87 11.97
CA PRO A 198 13.60 0.09 11.30
C PRO A 198 14.27 1.09 12.23
N GLU A 199 13.66 1.35 13.39
CA GLU A 199 14.11 2.30 14.40
C GLU A 199 15.13 1.70 15.39
N ALA A 200 15.37 0.39 15.33
CA ALA A 200 16.37 -0.25 16.18
C ALA A 200 17.79 0.25 15.84
N ALA A 201 18.68 0.30 16.83
CA ALA A 201 20.06 0.77 16.64
C ALA A 201 20.83 -0.04 15.58
N ASN A 202 20.54 -1.34 15.45
CA ASN A 202 21.11 -2.25 14.45
C ASN A 202 19.99 -3.14 13.90
N PRO A 203 19.20 -2.66 12.92
CA PRO A 203 18.03 -3.37 12.44
C PRO A 203 18.44 -4.63 11.67
N THR A 204 17.89 -5.78 12.04
CA THR A 204 18.08 -7.06 11.35
C THR A 204 16.75 -7.58 10.80
N TRP A 205 16.82 -8.44 9.78
CA TRP A 205 15.65 -9.14 9.27
C TRP A 205 15.45 -10.48 9.98
N THR A 206 14.28 -10.66 10.56
CA THR A 206 13.77 -11.97 10.97
C THR A 206 13.05 -12.59 9.80
N ILE A 207 13.37 -13.84 9.45
CA ILE A 207 12.73 -14.58 8.36
C ILE A 207 11.89 -15.70 8.95
N GLU A 208 10.63 -15.78 8.55
CA GLU A 208 9.70 -16.86 8.91
C GLU A 208 9.15 -17.50 7.65
N ARG A 209 8.97 -18.82 7.66
CA ARG A 209 8.47 -19.57 6.50
C ARG A 209 6.95 -19.62 6.52
N MET A 210 6.33 -19.21 5.42
CA MET A 210 4.90 -19.42 5.17
C MET A 210 4.65 -20.91 4.84
N PRO A 211 3.51 -21.49 5.26
CA PRO A 211 3.11 -22.83 4.85
C PRO A 211 2.91 -23.00 3.34
N THR A 212 2.62 -21.92 2.61
CA THR A 212 2.49 -21.91 1.15
C THR A 212 3.19 -20.69 0.54
N LYS A 213 3.79 -20.85 -0.64
CA LYS A 213 4.43 -19.76 -1.39
C LYS A 213 3.41 -18.84 -2.05
N ARG A 214 3.70 -17.54 -2.20
CA ARG A 214 2.74 -16.59 -2.79
C ARG A 214 3.42 -15.34 -3.36
N VAL A 215 2.96 -14.91 -4.53
CA VAL A 215 3.18 -13.58 -5.13
C VAL A 215 1.82 -12.90 -5.33
N MET A 216 1.75 -11.56 -5.34
CA MET A 216 0.48 -10.81 -5.32
C MET A 216 -0.35 -11.16 -4.08
N THR A 217 0.34 -11.25 -2.96
CA THR A 217 -0.28 -11.50 -1.65
C THR A 217 -1.26 -10.37 -1.32
N CYS A 218 -2.31 -10.67 -0.55
CA CYS A 218 -3.08 -9.66 0.18
C CYS A 218 -2.95 -9.95 1.68
N MET A 219 -2.75 -8.89 2.48
CA MET A 219 -2.69 -9.00 3.94
C MET A 219 -3.70 -8.07 4.61
N VAL A 220 -4.66 -8.64 5.34
CA VAL A 220 -5.73 -7.88 5.99
C VAL A 220 -5.50 -7.84 7.50
N PRO A 221 -5.33 -6.66 8.11
CA PRO A 221 -5.29 -6.53 9.57
C PRO A 221 -6.66 -6.87 10.17
N LEU A 222 -6.68 -7.65 11.25
CA LEU A 222 -7.89 -8.03 11.97
C LEU A 222 -8.00 -7.33 13.33
N PRO A 223 -9.21 -7.23 13.92
CA PRO A 223 -9.44 -6.52 15.17
C PRO A 223 -8.65 -7.06 16.36
N ASP A 224 -8.27 -8.34 16.34
CA ASP A 224 -7.56 -9.01 17.42
C ASP A 224 -6.03 -8.85 17.35
N GLY A 225 -5.53 -8.13 16.33
CA GLY A 225 -4.09 -7.90 16.11
C GLY A 225 -3.44 -8.96 15.21
N THR A 226 -4.18 -9.96 14.76
CA THR A 226 -3.71 -10.92 13.75
C THR A 226 -3.90 -10.36 12.34
N PHE A 227 -3.31 -11.04 11.35
CA PHE A 227 -3.50 -10.70 9.93
C PHE A 227 -3.99 -11.93 9.17
N MET A 228 -4.90 -11.73 8.21
CA MET A 228 -5.18 -12.74 7.18
C MET A 228 -4.25 -12.55 6.00
N ILE A 229 -3.58 -13.62 5.57
CA ILE A 229 -2.78 -13.68 4.34
C ILE A 229 -3.53 -14.55 3.32
N MET A 230 -3.85 -13.99 2.15
CA MET A 230 -4.64 -14.68 1.12
C MET A 230 -4.33 -14.17 -0.30
N ASN A 231 -5.05 -14.70 -1.30
CA ASN A 231 -4.96 -14.38 -2.73
C ASN A 231 -3.60 -14.69 -3.37
N GLY A 232 -3.39 -14.33 -4.63
CA GLY A 232 -2.12 -14.46 -5.31
C GLY A 232 -1.84 -15.84 -5.91
N ALA A 233 -0.61 -16.00 -6.38
CA ALA A 233 -0.20 -17.13 -7.21
C ALA A 233 1.01 -17.88 -6.61
N LEU A 234 1.10 -19.17 -6.95
CA LEU A 234 2.24 -20.04 -6.61
C LEU A 234 3.40 -19.86 -7.60
N GLN A 235 3.15 -19.27 -8.77
CA GLN A 235 4.13 -19.04 -9.81
C GLN A 235 3.79 -17.77 -10.61
N GLY A 236 4.80 -16.94 -10.88
CA GLY A 236 4.74 -15.77 -11.72
C GLY A 236 5.11 -14.47 -11.03
N GLN A 237 4.56 -13.40 -11.56
CA GLN A 237 4.76 -12.02 -11.14
C GLN A 237 3.43 -11.27 -11.26
N ALA A 238 3.35 -10.11 -10.61
CA ALA A 238 2.28 -9.16 -10.80
C ALA A 238 2.26 -8.62 -12.23
N GLY A 239 1.06 -8.45 -12.79
CA GLY A 239 0.81 -8.03 -14.17
C GLY A 239 -0.03 -9.02 -14.96
N PHE A 240 -0.52 -8.56 -16.11
CA PHE A 240 -1.41 -9.31 -16.99
C PHE A 240 -0.71 -10.50 -17.66
N GLY A 241 -1.29 -11.69 -17.55
CA GLY A 241 -0.74 -12.91 -18.17
C GLY A 241 0.57 -13.41 -17.54
N LEU A 242 1.01 -12.84 -16.41
CA LEU A 242 2.34 -13.11 -15.84
C LEU A 242 2.34 -14.13 -14.70
N ALA A 243 1.17 -14.64 -14.30
CA ALA A 243 1.03 -15.59 -13.20
C ALA A 243 0.13 -16.77 -13.53
N ARG A 244 0.39 -17.88 -12.83
CA ARG A 244 -0.36 -19.13 -12.91
C ARG A 244 -0.34 -19.85 -11.57
N ASP A 245 -1.14 -20.91 -11.48
CA ASP A 245 -1.27 -21.76 -10.29
C ASP A 245 -1.74 -20.93 -9.08
N ALA A 246 -3.05 -20.64 -8.99
CA ALA A 246 -3.60 -19.82 -7.92
C ALA A 246 -3.30 -20.41 -6.54
N ASN A 247 -2.98 -19.54 -5.57
CA ASN A 247 -2.87 -19.96 -4.18
C ASN A 247 -4.24 -19.83 -3.49
N LEU A 248 -4.94 -20.97 -3.41
CA LEU A 248 -6.29 -21.05 -2.84
C LEU A 248 -6.32 -21.05 -1.30
N GLN A 249 -5.16 -21.05 -0.64
CA GLN A 249 -5.05 -21.25 0.79
C GLN A 249 -5.05 -19.92 1.55
N ALA A 250 -5.91 -19.79 2.56
CA ALA A 250 -5.80 -18.70 3.55
C ALA A 250 -4.84 -19.10 4.69
N LEU A 251 -4.10 -18.11 5.22
CA LEU A 251 -3.21 -18.27 6.38
C LEU A 251 -3.50 -17.15 7.40
N PRO A 252 -3.43 -17.42 8.71
CA PRO A 252 -3.33 -16.38 9.72
C PRO A 252 -1.85 -16.01 9.91
N TYR A 253 -1.61 -14.79 10.36
CA TYR A 253 -0.36 -14.38 11.00
C TYR A 253 -0.69 -13.83 12.39
N ASP A 254 -0.30 -14.56 13.43
CA ASP A 254 -0.49 -14.15 14.82
C ASP A 254 0.85 -13.67 15.42
N PRO A 255 1.06 -12.34 15.52
CA PRO A 255 2.31 -11.80 16.04
C PRO A 255 2.55 -12.13 17.52
N SER A 256 1.52 -12.55 18.27
CA SER A 256 1.65 -12.92 19.69
C SER A 256 2.32 -14.28 19.91
N GLN A 257 2.33 -15.15 18.88
CA GLN A 257 3.00 -16.44 18.96
C GLN A 257 4.53 -16.29 18.84
N PRO A 258 5.30 -17.28 19.35
CA PRO A 258 6.74 -17.35 19.11
C PRO A 258 7.07 -17.31 17.62
N ILE A 259 8.22 -16.72 17.28
CA ILE A 259 8.77 -16.71 15.92
C ILE A 259 8.83 -18.15 15.38
N ASN A 260 8.42 -18.35 14.13
CA ASN A 260 8.23 -19.64 13.45
C ASN A 260 7.02 -20.46 13.91
N SER A 261 6.11 -19.89 14.72
CA SER A 261 4.83 -20.51 15.11
C SER A 261 3.63 -19.59 14.85
N ARG A 262 3.82 -18.53 14.05
CA ARG A 262 2.83 -17.46 13.82
C ARG A 262 1.87 -17.74 12.68
N MET A 263 2.15 -18.75 11.85
CA MET A 263 1.40 -19.04 10.63
C MET A 263 1.00 -20.51 10.57
N SER A 264 -0.21 -20.76 10.08
CA SER A 264 -0.77 -22.10 9.89
C SER A 264 -1.69 -22.11 8.65
N LEU A 265 -2.16 -23.28 8.26
CA LEU A 265 -3.15 -23.43 7.19
C LEU A 265 -4.56 -23.22 7.76
N LEU A 266 -5.37 -22.40 7.10
CA LEU A 266 -6.81 -22.29 7.34
C LEU A 266 -7.60 -23.00 6.22
N ASN A 267 -8.79 -22.53 5.90
CA ASN A 267 -9.62 -23.07 4.83
C ASN A 267 -9.12 -22.62 3.45
N THR A 268 -9.55 -23.33 2.41
CA THR A 268 -9.28 -23.00 1.00
C THR A 268 -10.50 -22.38 0.34
N THR A 269 -10.27 -21.48 -0.63
CA THR A 269 -11.31 -21.04 -1.59
C THR A 269 -11.30 -21.94 -2.83
N ILE A 270 -12.34 -21.84 -3.66
CA ILE A 270 -12.42 -22.41 -5.01
C ILE A 270 -12.29 -21.33 -6.10
N VAL A 271 -12.02 -20.09 -5.71
CA VAL A 271 -11.95 -18.93 -6.59
C VAL A 271 -10.50 -18.51 -6.75
N ASP A 272 -10.05 -18.43 -8.00
CA ASP A 272 -8.72 -17.95 -8.33
C ASP A 272 -8.67 -16.43 -8.15
N ARG A 273 -7.75 -15.95 -7.31
CA ARG A 273 -7.58 -14.54 -6.98
C ARG A 273 -6.20 -14.08 -7.40
N PHE A 274 -6.03 -13.70 -8.67
CA PHE A 274 -4.76 -13.25 -9.24
C PHE A 274 -4.57 -11.72 -9.13
N TYR A 275 -3.87 -11.12 -10.11
CA TYR A 275 -3.67 -9.69 -10.23
C TYR A 275 -5.01 -8.93 -10.20
N HIS A 276 -5.02 -7.74 -9.59
CA HIS A 276 -6.24 -6.97 -9.28
C HIS A 276 -7.25 -7.67 -8.34
N SER A 277 -6.82 -8.67 -7.57
CA SER A 277 -7.62 -9.15 -6.43
C SER A 277 -7.31 -8.33 -5.18
N GLU A 278 -8.34 -8.11 -4.37
CA GLU A 278 -8.23 -7.30 -3.15
C GLU A 278 -8.88 -8.00 -1.97
N ALA A 279 -8.40 -7.68 -0.77
CA ALA A 279 -9.05 -8.07 0.48
C ALA A 279 -9.05 -6.92 1.50
N ILE A 280 -10.16 -6.75 2.23
CA ILE A 280 -10.34 -5.72 3.26
C ILE A 280 -11.18 -6.20 4.45
N LEU A 281 -10.96 -5.61 5.61
CA LEU A 281 -11.74 -5.86 6.83
C LEU A 281 -13.12 -5.18 6.74
N LEU A 282 -14.17 -5.94 7.03
CA LEU A 282 -15.55 -5.45 7.15
C LEU A 282 -15.88 -5.01 8.57
N HIS A 283 -16.92 -4.18 8.68
CA HIS A 283 -17.33 -3.61 9.96
C HIS A 283 -17.75 -4.67 11.01
N ASP A 284 -18.11 -5.88 10.58
CA ASP A 284 -18.55 -6.98 11.45
C ASP A 284 -17.41 -7.94 11.84
N GLY A 285 -16.17 -7.64 11.43
CA GLY A 285 -15.01 -8.49 11.68
C GLY A 285 -14.80 -9.59 10.62
N ARG A 286 -15.60 -9.65 9.56
CA ARG A 286 -15.32 -10.54 8.42
C ARG A 286 -14.36 -9.89 7.42
N VAL A 287 -13.86 -10.66 6.46
CA VAL A 287 -12.96 -10.16 5.41
C VAL A 287 -13.66 -10.26 4.06
N LEU A 288 -13.81 -9.12 3.37
CA LEU A 288 -14.28 -9.08 1.99
C LEU A 288 -13.12 -9.44 1.06
N VAL A 289 -13.35 -10.33 0.11
CA VAL A 289 -12.40 -10.70 -0.93
C VAL A 289 -13.05 -10.46 -2.28
N SER A 290 -12.42 -9.65 -3.13
CA SER A 290 -13.04 -9.21 -4.37
C SER A 290 -12.12 -9.37 -5.57
N ARG A 291 -12.77 -9.63 -6.71
CA ARG A 291 -12.22 -9.68 -8.06
C ARG A 291 -10.98 -10.58 -8.28
N SER A 292 -10.63 -10.73 -9.55
CA SER A 292 -9.27 -10.55 -10.08
C SER A 292 -9.40 -10.33 -11.59
N ASP A 293 -8.43 -9.67 -12.21
CA ASP A 293 -8.38 -9.45 -13.65
C ASP A 293 -6.97 -9.80 -14.15
N PRO A 294 -6.67 -11.10 -14.30
CA PRO A 294 -5.35 -11.54 -14.70
C PRO A 294 -5.06 -11.33 -16.19
N GLU A 295 -6.08 -11.10 -17.04
CA GLU A 295 -5.98 -11.05 -18.51
C GLU A 295 -5.10 -12.16 -19.12
N THR A 296 -5.06 -13.36 -18.54
CA THR A 296 -4.24 -14.45 -19.06
C THR A 296 -4.96 -15.16 -20.21
N PRO A 297 -4.44 -15.08 -21.45
CA PRO A 297 -5.11 -15.67 -22.60
C PRO A 297 -5.06 -17.19 -22.57
N ALA A 298 -6.01 -17.82 -23.27
CA ALA A 298 -5.95 -19.23 -23.57
C ALA A 298 -4.75 -19.55 -24.47
N ASP A 299 -4.11 -20.68 -24.24
CA ASP A 299 -3.06 -21.22 -25.10
C ASP A 299 -3.58 -22.51 -25.78
N PRO A 300 -3.96 -22.43 -27.07
CA PRO A 300 -4.48 -23.57 -27.80
C PRO A 300 -3.42 -24.64 -28.09
N THR A 301 -2.13 -24.31 -27.98
CA THR A 301 -1.03 -25.27 -28.23
C THR A 301 -0.81 -26.21 -27.05
N THR A 302 -1.05 -25.73 -25.83
CA THR A 302 -0.98 -26.52 -24.59
C THR A 302 -2.36 -26.98 -24.11
N GLY A 303 -3.44 -26.44 -24.68
CA GLY A 303 -4.82 -26.68 -24.23
C GLY A 303 -5.16 -25.93 -22.94
N PHE A 304 -4.32 -24.98 -22.51
CA PHE A 304 -4.56 -24.17 -21.33
C PHE A 304 -5.70 -23.16 -21.61
N PRO A 305 -6.79 -23.16 -20.83
CA PRO A 305 -7.97 -22.37 -21.14
C PRO A 305 -7.82 -20.86 -20.87
N GLY A 306 -6.70 -20.41 -20.32
CA GLY A 306 -6.54 -19.05 -19.81
C GLY A 306 -7.14 -18.88 -18.41
N TYR A 307 -7.03 -17.68 -17.86
CA TYR A 307 -7.69 -17.31 -16.61
C TYR A 307 -8.74 -16.22 -16.89
N PRO A 308 -10.03 -16.47 -16.63
CA PRO A 308 -11.07 -15.48 -16.89
C PRO A 308 -11.02 -14.35 -15.86
N GLN A 309 -11.67 -13.24 -16.20
CA GLN A 309 -11.99 -12.19 -15.24
C GLN A 309 -12.92 -12.72 -14.16
N GLU A 310 -12.54 -12.51 -12.91
CA GLU A 310 -13.30 -12.96 -11.76
C GLU A 310 -14.13 -11.81 -11.20
N TYR A 311 -15.45 -11.98 -11.20
CA TYR A 311 -16.42 -10.97 -10.78
C TYR A 311 -17.05 -11.27 -9.43
N ARG A 312 -16.92 -12.50 -8.94
CA ARG A 312 -17.50 -12.92 -7.66
C ARG A 312 -16.77 -12.23 -6.52
N VAL A 313 -17.54 -11.95 -5.48
CA VAL A 313 -17.07 -11.43 -4.21
C VAL A 313 -17.34 -12.50 -3.16
N GLU A 314 -16.33 -12.78 -2.33
CA GLU A 314 -16.44 -13.70 -1.21
C GLU A 314 -16.33 -12.94 0.11
N VAL A 315 -16.91 -13.50 1.15
CA VAL A 315 -16.71 -13.02 2.51
C VAL A 315 -16.13 -14.18 3.31
N TYR A 316 -14.90 -13.99 3.80
CA TYR A 316 -14.23 -14.94 4.67
C TYR A 316 -14.60 -14.63 6.14
N THR A 317 -14.97 -15.67 6.88
CA THR A 317 -15.29 -15.58 8.31
C THR A 317 -14.10 -16.08 9.11
N PRO A 318 -13.34 -15.20 9.81
CA PRO A 318 -12.17 -15.61 10.57
C PRO A 318 -12.49 -16.52 11.77
N PRO A 319 -11.51 -17.27 12.29
CA PRO A 319 -11.73 -18.24 13.38
C PRO A 319 -12.41 -17.66 14.63
N TYR A 320 -12.19 -16.38 14.94
CA TYR A 320 -12.83 -15.72 16.08
C TYR A 320 -14.35 -15.51 15.92
N LEU A 321 -14.91 -15.68 14.73
CA LEU A 321 -16.36 -15.65 14.44
C LEU A 321 -16.95 -17.04 14.15
N SER A 322 -16.13 -18.09 13.99
CA SER A 322 -16.62 -19.42 13.59
C SER A 322 -16.99 -20.33 14.76
N ASN A 323 -16.69 -19.95 16.00
CA ASN A 323 -16.84 -20.82 17.18
C ASN A 323 -18.22 -20.73 17.86
N GLY A 324 -19.18 -20.03 17.25
CA GLY A 324 -20.53 -19.86 17.80
C GLY A 324 -20.64 -18.88 18.97
N LEU A 325 -19.58 -18.14 19.28
CA LEU A 325 -19.59 -17.08 20.30
C LEU A 325 -20.37 -15.86 19.81
N THR A 326 -21.13 -15.24 20.70
CA THR A 326 -21.90 -14.02 20.43
C THR A 326 -20.98 -12.81 20.49
N GLN A 327 -20.96 -12.00 19.43
CA GLN A 327 -20.18 -10.77 19.38
C GLN A 327 -20.63 -9.78 20.47
N PRO A 328 -19.70 -9.13 21.20
CA PRO A 328 -20.05 -8.11 22.19
C PRO A 328 -20.66 -6.88 21.53
N LEU A 329 -21.36 -6.08 22.33
CA LEU A 329 -21.96 -4.82 21.91
C LEU A 329 -21.28 -3.66 22.63
N PHE A 330 -21.22 -2.50 21.98
CA PHE A 330 -20.88 -1.27 22.68
C PHE A 330 -21.60 -0.07 22.05
N THR A 331 -21.70 1.00 22.83
CA THR A 331 -22.19 2.30 22.38
C THR A 331 -21.13 3.35 22.59
N ILE A 332 -21.05 4.29 21.65
CA ILE A 332 -20.14 5.44 21.68
C ILE A 332 -20.94 6.68 21.25
N ILE A 333 -20.73 7.79 21.95
CA ILE A 333 -21.41 9.06 21.64
C ILE A 333 -20.51 9.97 20.82
N ASN A 334 -19.25 10.11 21.24
CA ASN A 334 -18.29 11.00 20.58
C ASN A 334 -17.37 10.18 19.68
N THR A 335 -17.46 10.42 18.37
CA THR A 335 -16.66 9.75 17.33
C THR A 335 -15.57 10.64 16.74
N ASP A 336 -15.39 11.88 17.23
CA ASP A 336 -14.34 12.79 16.79
C ASP A 336 -13.32 13.05 17.90
N TRP A 337 -12.16 12.42 17.76
CA TRP A 337 -11.17 12.29 18.82
C TRP A 337 -9.96 13.18 18.58
N SER A 338 -9.65 13.98 19.59
CA SER A 338 -8.36 14.65 19.74
C SER A 338 -7.32 13.69 20.29
N TYR A 339 -6.06 13.89 19.92
CA TYR A 339 -4.95 13.13 20.50
C TYR A 339 -4.89 13.29 22.03
N ASN A 340 -4.56 12.20 22.74
CA ASN A 340 -4.64 12.08 24.21
C ASN A 340 -6.02 12.36 24.84
N GLY A 341 -7.06 12.57 24.04
CA GLY A 341 -8.43 12.72 24.53
C GLY A 341 -8.93 11.44 25.19
N GLN A 342 -9.89 11.58 26.10
CA GLN A 342 -10.53 10.45 26.77
C GLN A 342 -11.99 10.35 26.34
N TYR A 343 -12.42 9.15 25.96
CA TYR A 343 -13.72 8.90 25.36
C TYR A 343 -14.39 7.70 25.98
N SER A 344 -15.65 7.88 26.40
CA SER A 344 -16.40 6.83 27.08
C SER A 344 -17.19 5.96 26.10
N ILE A 345 -17.17 4.66 26.36
CA ILE A 345 -18.03 3.66 25.74
C ILE A 345 -18.78 2.88 26.83
N THR A 346 -19.98 2.40 26.50
CA THR A 346 -20.70 1.44 27.35
C THR A 346 -20.69 0.09 26.67
N VAL A 347 -20.21 -0.95 27.36
CA VAL A 347 -20.00 -2.29 26.78
C VAL A 347 -20.97 -3.32 27.34
N THR A 348 -21.34 -4.29 26.51
CA THR A 348 -22.04 -5.52 26.89
C THR A 348 -21.22 -6.69 26.41
N LEU A 349 -20.59 -7.39 27.35
CA LEU A 349 -19.86 -8.63 27.13
C LEU A 349 -20.79 -9.83 27.33
N HIS A 350 -20.51 -10.93 26.65
CA HIS A 350 -21.36 -12.13 26.64
C HIS A 350 -20.64 -13.37 27.17
N GLN A 351 -19.32 -13.47 26.99
CA GLN A 351 -18.54 -14.64 27.38
C GLN A 351 -17.47 -14.33 28.42
N GLY A 352 -16.75 -13.22 28.26
CA GLY A 352 -15.60 -12.87 29.08
C GLY A 352 -15.91 -11.88 30.19
N THR A 353 -14.83 -11.38 30.77
CA THR A 353 -14.86 -10.36 31.83
C THR A 353 -14.14 -9.11 31.34
N LEU A 354 -14.38 -7.97 32.00
CA LEU A 354 -13.67 -6.72 31.69
C LEU A 354 -12.14 -6.86 31.78
N ALA A 355 -11.64 -7.78 32.61
CA ALA A 355 -10.20 -8.04 32.73
C ALA A 355 -9.59 -8.69 31.48
N GLY A 356 -10.38 -9.46 30.72
CA GLY A 356 -9.97 -10.08 29.45
C GLY A 356 -10.40 -9.30 28.22
N MET A 357 -11.09 -8.18 28.40
CA MET A 357 -11.54 -7.33 27.30
C MET A 357 -10.36 -6.62 26.65
N ARG A 358 -10.41 -6.44 25.33
CA ARG A 358 -9.48 -5.57 24.60
C ARG A 358 -10.27 -4.55 23.79
N VAL A 359 -9.62 -3.43 23.50
CA VAL A 359 -10.12 -2.42 22.59
C VAL A 359 -9.09 -2.26 21.49
N SER A 360 -9.52 -2.22 20.23
CA SER A 360 -8.63 -1.98 19.10
C SER A 360 -9.18 -0.93 18.15
N LEU A 361 -8.25 -0.22 17.53
CA LEU A 361 -8.47 0.76 16.48
C LEU A 361 -7.79 0.21 15.22
N VAL A 362 -8.58 -0.14 14.21
CA VAL A 362 -8.07 -0.59 12.91
C VAL A 362 -8.21 0.56 11.92
N GLY A 363 -7.10 1.05 11.38
CA GLY A 363 -7.09 2.15 10.42
C GLY A 363 -7.90 1.83 9.17
N ALA A 364 -8.56 2.84 8.61
CA ALA A 364 -9.23 2.71 7.32
C ALA A 364 -8.22 2.29 6.24
N VAL A 365 -8.53 1.20 5.55
CA VAL A 365 -7.67 0.65 4.50
C VAL A 365 -8.29 0.90 3.14
N SER A 366 -7.48 1.40 2.21
CA SER A 366 -7.71 1.25 0.77
C SER A 366 -6.81 0.12 0.26
N SER A 367 -7.37 -0.81 -0.51
CA SER A 367 -6.66 -2.00 -0.99
C SER A 367 -6.60 -1.95 -2.52
N THR A 368 -5.38 -1.96 -3.07
CA THR A 368 -5.16 -2.12 -4.50
C THR A 368 -3.81 -2.78 -4.79
N TYR A 369 -3.73 -3.68 -5.77
CA TYR A 369 -2.49 -4.35 -6.19
C TYR A 369 -1.78 -5.03 -5.01
N GLY A 370 -2.52 -5.80 -4.20
CA GLY A 370 -1.96 -6.49 -3.04
C GLY A 370 -1.43 -5.57 -1.92
N ASN A 371 -1.61 -4.25 -2.05
CA ASN A 371 -1.19 -3.24 -1.08
C ASN A 371 -2.39 -2.77 -0.25
N SER A 372 -2.20 -2.72 1.07
CA SER A 372 -3.21 -2.21 2.01
C SER A 372 -2.78 -0.86 2.59
N PHE A 373 -3.13 0.22 1.89
CA PHE A 373 -2.77 1.59 2.26
C PHE A 373 -3.54 2.03 3.51
N GLY A 374 -2.83 2.58 4.49
CA GLY A 374 -3.42 3.06 5.75
C GLY A 374 -3.54 2.00 6.85
N ASN A 375 -3.05 0.78 6.61
CA ASN A 375 -3.12 -0.29 7.58
C ASN A 375 -2.38 0.04 8.90
N ARG A 376 -3.15 0.12 9.98
CA ARG A 376 -2.64 0.26 11.34
C ARG A 376 -3.57 -0.48 12.30
N VAL A 377 -3.01 -1.21 13.25
CA VAL A 377 -3.78 -1.77 14.37
C VAL A 377 -3.19 -1.20 15.65
N LEU A 378 -4.01 -0.45 16.39
CA LEU A 378 -3.60 0.18 17.64
C LEU A 378 -4.46 -0.34 18.78
N PHE A 379 -3.83 -0.74 19.87
CA PHE A 379 -4.50 -1.11 21.12
C PHE A 379 -4.34 0.04 22.12
N PRO A 380 -5.34 0.92 22.28
CA PRO A 380 -5.27 2.02 23.23
C PRO A 380 -5.36 1.55 24.69
N ALA A 381 -4.87 2.38 25.60
CA ALA A 381 -5.13 2.20 27.02
C ALA A 381 -6.60 2.53 27.32
N PHE A 382 -7.22 1.77 28.21
CA PHE A 382 -8.57 2.04 28.68
C PHE A 382 -8.73 1.60 30.14
N SER A 383 -9.75 2.12 30.80
CA SER A 383 -10.15 1.72 32.15
C SER A 383 -11.66 1.63 32.25
N CYS A 384 -12.19 0.65 32.98
CA CYS A 384 -13.63 0.45 33.14
C CYS A 384 -14.08 0.58 34.59
N SER A 385 -15.27 1.13 34.78
CA SER A 385 -16.03 1.13 36.03
C SER A 385 -17.41 0.55 35.76
N GLY A 386 -17.60 -0.72 36.14
CA GLY A 386 -18.75 -1.49 35.67
C GLY A 386 -18.72 -1.63 34.15
N ASN A 387 -19.86 -1.42 33.48
CA ASN A 387 -19.95 -1.53 32.03
C ASN A 387 -19.53 -0.25 31.27
N SER A 388 -19.11 0.80 31.98
CA SER A 388 -18.63 2.04 31.35
C SER A 388 -17.10 2.04 31.31
N CYS A 389 -16.54 2.14 30.11
CA CYS A 389 -15.11 2.15 29.88
C CYS A 389 -14.67 3.47 29.25
N THR A 390 -13.55 4.02 29.70
CA THR A 390 -12.93 5.23 29.14
C THR A 390 -11.67 4.84 28.40
N ILE A 391 -11.62 5.13 27.10
CA ILE A 391 -10.50 4.89 26.20
C ILE A 391 -9.67 6.16 26.10
N THR A 392 -8.34 6.03 26.17
CA THR A 392 -7.41 7.12 25.88
C THR A 392 -6.97 7.04 24.43
N ALA A 393 -7.26 8.08 23.64
CA ALA A 393 -6.87 8.16 22.24
C ALA A 393 -5.33 8.16 22.09
N PRO A 394 -4.79 7.68 20.95
CA PRO A 394 -3.35 7.73 20.68
C PRO A 394 -2.74 9.13 20.86
N PRO A 395 -1.44 9.23 21.16
CA PRO A 395 -0.87 10.47 21.70
C PRO A 395 -0.56 11.55 20.66
N ASN A 396 -0.35 11.20 19.38
CA ASN A 396 0.02 12.14 18.32
C ASN A 396 -0.03 11.50 16.91
N ALA A 397 0.18 12.34 15.90
CA ALA A 397 0.19 11.98 14.48
C ALA A 397 1.31 11.01 14.05
N ASN A 398 2.41 10.91 14.80
CA ASN A 398 3.50 9.98 14.45
C ASN A 398 3.10 8.53 14.76
N VAL A 399 2.36 8.31 15.85
CA VAL A 399 1.80 7.00 16.22
C VAL A 399 0.53 6.70 15.43
N CYS A 400 -0.36 7.68 15.33
CA CYS A 400 -1.68 7.56 14.72
C CYS A 400 -1.90 8.74 13.78
N PRO A 401 -1.52 8.62 12.49
CA PRO A 401 -1.78 9.66 11.50
C PRO A 401 -3.26 10.03 11.49
N PRO A 402 -3.59 11.31 11.23
CA PRO A 402 -4.96 11.75 11.16
C PRO A 402 -5.77 10.86 10.19
N GLY A 403 -6.94 10.40 10.61
CA GLY A 403 -7.74 9.51 9.78
C GLY A 403 -8.91 8.85 10.49
N TRP A 404 -9.56 7.93 9.77
CA TRP A 404 -10.67 7.13 10.25
C TRP A 404 -10.20 5.76 10.73
N PHE A 405 -10.73 5.31 11.86
CA PHE A 405 -10.41 4.03 12.48
C PHE A 405 -11.70 3.30 12.84
N GLN A 406 -11.76 2.00 12.54
CA GLN A 406 -12.77 1.11 13.08
C GLN A 406 -12.42 0.82 14.54
N LEU A 407 -13.27 1.27 15.46
CA LEU A 407 -13.19 0.93 16.87
C LEU A 407 -13.90 -0.39 17.12
N PHE A 408 -13.18 -1.37 17.65
CA PHE A 408 -13.71 -2.67 18.07
C PHE A 408 -13.54 -2.87 19.58
N VAL A 409 -14.53 -3.54 20.18
CA VAL A 409 -14.42 -4.14 21.52
C VAL A 409 -14.30 -5.65 21.33
N LEU A 410 -13.33 -6.27 21.98
CA LEU A 410 -13.11 -7.72 21.93
C LEU A 410 -13.46 -8.35 23.27
N ASP A 411 -14.36 -9.32 23.23
CA ASP A 411 -14.71 -10.19 24.34
C ASP A 411 -14.00 -11.54 24.17
N GLY A 412 -12.85 -11.68 24.83
CA GLY A 412 -11.91 -12.77 24.54
C GLY A 412 -11.42 -12.71 23.08
N PRO A 413 -11.66 -13.75 22.26
CA PRO A 413 -11.27 -13.73 20.86
C PRO A 413 -12.26 -12.95 19.98
N THR A 414 -13.52 -12.78 20.40
CA THR A 414 -14.60 -12.35 19.50
C THR A 414 -14.76 -10.83 19.47
N PRO A 415 -14.62 -10.18 18.30
CA PRO A 415 -14.81 -8.74 18.16
C PRO A 415 -16.28 -8.36 18.04
N SER A 416 -16.63 -7.14 18.46
CA SER A 416 -17.91 -6.50 18.20
C SER A 416 -18.09 -6.16 16.71
N TYR A 417 -19.26 -5.64 16.35
CA TYR A 417 -19.35 -4.76 15.20
C TYR A 417 -18.57 -3.47 15.51
N SER A 418 -17.85 -2.93 14.55
CA SER A 418 -17.11 -1.69 14.74
C SER A 418 -17.98 -0.46 14.65
N GLN A 419 -17.48 0.63 15.21
CA GLN A 419 -17.95 1.99 14.97
C GLN A 419 -16.78 2.81 14.43
N TRP A 420 -17.04 3.70 13.47
CA TRP A 420 -16.00 4.57 12.93
C TRP A 420 -15.74 5.74 13.88
N VAL A 421 -14.47 5.94 14.21
CA VAL A 421 -13.98 7.13 14.92
C VAL A 421 -12.95 7.86 14.07
N ARG A 422 -13.02 9.18 14.06
CA ARG A 422 -12.03 10.06 13.43
C ARG A 422 -11.03 10.48 14.50
N ILE A 423 -9.73 10.36 14.24
CA ILE A 423 -8.67 10.73 15.18
C ILE A 423 -7.75 11.73 14.51
N GLY A 424 -7.38 12.81 15.21
CA GLY A 424 -6.39 13.76 14.73
C GLY A 424 -6.92 14.84 13.77
N GLY A 425 -8.23 15.05 13.73
CA GLY A 425 -8.89 16.10 12.94
C GLY A 425 -9.40 15.62 11.58
N ASP A 426 -9.58 16.56 10.65
CA ASP A 426 -10.20 16.34 9.33
C ASP A 426 -9.16 16.42 8.20
N PRO A 427 -8.33 15.37 7.97
CA PRO A 427 -7.32 15.39 6.91
C PRO A 427 -7.94 15.42 5.51
N ALA A 428 -9.18 14.96 5.36
CA ALA A 428 -9.90 15.00 4.10
C ALA A 428 -10.55 16.37 3.83
N ALA A 429 -10.46 17.30 4.80
CA ALA A 429 -11.09 18.60 4.77
C ALA A 429 -12.56 18.51 4.30
N LEU A 430 -13.33 17.57 4.86
CA LEU A 430 -14.76 17.34 4.56
C LEU A 430 -15.60 18.62 4.66
N GLY A 431 -15.18 19.59 5.48
CA GLY A 431 -15.78 20.93 5.52
C GLY A 431 -15.71 21.70 4.19
N ASN A 432 -14.68 21.44 3.36
CA ASN A 432 -14.48 22.02 2.03
C ASN A 432 -15.18 21.24 0.91
N TRP A 433 -15.75 20.07 1.21
CA TRP A 433 -16.47 19.29 0.21
C TRP A 433 -17.75 20.02 -0.19
N PRO A 434 -18.25 19.81 -1.42
CA PRO A 434 -19.40 20.53 -1.92
C PRO A 434 -20.60 20.44 -0.98
N THR A 435 -21.16 21.59 -0.59
CA THR A 435 -22.32 21.68 0.30
C THR A 435 -23.61 21.74 -0.52
N PHE A 436 -23.77 20.82 -1.47
CA PHE A 436 -25.00 20.73 -2.24
C PHE A 436 -26.06 19.92 -1.47
N PRO A 437 -27.36 20.24 -1.60
CA PRO A 437 -28.43 19.50 -0.92
C PRO A 437 -28.49 18.00 -1.28
N ASP A 438 -27.94 17.62 -2.44
CA ASP A 438 -27.87 16.25 -2.94
C ASP A 438 -26.54 15.54 -2.61
N PHE A 439 -25.63 16.21 -1.91
CA PHE A 439 -24.33 15.65 -1.52
C PHE A 439 -24.27 15.35 -0.02
N THR A 440 -24.38 14.07 0.33
CA THR A 440 -24.20 13.60 1.71
C THR A 440 -22.71 13.50 2.03
N ARG A 441 -22.20 14.44 2.86
CA ARG A 441 -20.82 14.39 3.35
C ARG A 441 -20.65 13.20 4.31
N PRO A 442 -19.72 12.27 4.04
CA PRO A 442 -19.48 11.14 4.94
C PRO A 442 -18.96 11.62 6.31
N GLY A 443 -19.57 11.15 7.40
CA GLY A 443 -19.00 11.30 8.75
C GLY A 443 -19.06 12.72 9.36
N LEU A 444 -20.01 13.57 8.95
CA LEU A 444 -20.35 14.83 9.61
C LEU A 444 -21.73 14.78 10.26
#